data_AF-G1TDN1-F1
#
_entry.id   AF-G1TDN1-F1
#
_cell.length_a   1.000
_cell.length_b   1.000
_cell.length_c   1.000
_cell.angle_alpha   90.00
_cell.angle_beta   90.00
_cell.angle_gamma   90.00
#
_symmetry.space_group_name_H-M   'P 1'
#
loop_
_entity.id
_entity.type
_entity.pdbx_description
1 polymer ?
#
loop_
_entity_poly.entity_id
_entity_poly.type
_entity_poly.pdbx_seq_one_letter_code
_entity_poly.pdbx_strand_id
1 'polypeptide(L)'
;VEAGRACRLSRGEGAQVESRPPDLQALLGHPVLPPQGLMFQCSAGCCEDSRASMQQVHQCIERCHMPLAQAQALVTSELEKFQDRLARCTMHCNDKAKDAIDAGNKELQVKQQLDSCVTKCVDDHMHLIPTMTKKMKESLSSIGK
;
A
#
# COMPACT_ATOMS: atom_id res chain seq x y z
N VAL A 1 -3.60 -4.71 22.85
CA VAL A 1 -4.60 -5.30 23.78
C VAL A 1 -5.59 -6.21 23.06
N GLU A 2 -6.05 -5.88 21.84
CA GLU A 2 -7.05 -6.69 21.11
C GLU A 2 -6.51 -8.03 20.57
N ALA A 3 -5.27 -8.09 20.05
CA ALA A 3 -4.68 -9.33 19.54
C ALA A 3 -4.52 -10.43 20.62
N GLY A 4 -4.14 -10.04 21.84
CA GLY A 4 -4.06 -10.96 22.99
C GLY A 4 -5.42 -11.39 23.56
N ARG A 5 -6.51 -10.74 23.15
CA ARG A 5 -7.89 -11.12 23.50
C ARG A 5 -8.41 -12.17 22.49
N ALA A 6 -8.08 -12.02 21.20
CA ALA A 6 -8.38 -12.99 20.15
C ALA A 6 -7.66 -14.35 20.32
N CYS A 7 -6.38 -14.35 20.75
CA CYS A 7 -5.67 -15.60 21.03
C CYS A 7 -6.24 -16.35 22.25
N ARG A 8 -6.67 -15.65 23.30
CA ARG A 8 -7.27 -16.29 24.49
C ARG A 8 -8.59 -16.99 24.17
N LEU A 9 -9.41 -16.37 23.32
CA LEU A 9 -10.64 -16.98 22.79
C LEU A 9 -10.34 -18.24 21.94
N SER A 10 -9.24 -18.25 21.18
CA SER A 10 -8.83 -19.42 20.38
C SER A 10 -8.23 -20.57 21.21
N ARG A 11 -7.69 -20.28 22.40
CA ARG A 11 -7.16 -21.29 23.34
C ARG A 11 -8.20 -21.89 24.29
N GLY A 12 -9.47 -21.50 24.16
CA GLY A 12 -10.55 -22.08 24.97
C GLY A 12 -10.52 -21.68 26.45
N GLU A 13 -9.78 -20.64 26.83
CA GLU A 13 -9.82 -20.10 28.19
C GLU A 13 -10.93 -19.03 28.27
N GLY A 14 -12.16 -19.47 28.56
CA GLY A 14 -13.18 -18.61 29.20
C GLY A 14 -14.45 -18.25 28.42
N ALA A 15 -14.81 -18.88 27.31
CA ALA A 15 -16.14 -18.70 26.73
C ALA A 15 -16.60 -19.90 25.91
N GLN A 16 -17.84 -20.31 26.13
CA GLN A 16 -18.58 -21.35 25.43
C GLN A 16 -18.56 -21.08 23.92
N VAL A 17 -17.80 -21.87 23.17
CA VAL A 17 -17.71 -21.80 21.70
C VAL A 17 -19.00 -22.38 21.12
N GLU A 18 -19.90 -21.50 20.66
CA GLU A 18 -20.90 -21.89 19.67
C GLU A 18 -20.16 -22.22 18.37
N SER A 19 -20.38 -23.44 17.89
CA SER A 19 -19.77 -24.05 16.71
C SER A 19 -19.80 -23.12 15.50
N ARG A 20 -18.60 -22.71 15.05
CA ARG A 20 -18.40 -21.97 13.81
C ARG A 20 -18.76 -22.87 12.60
N PRO A 21 -19.54 -22.38 11.62
CA PRO A 21 -19.92 -23.19 10.47
C PRO A 21 -18.69 -23.59 9.64
N PRO A 22 -18.69 -24.77 9.02
CA PRO A 22 -17.52 -25.42 8.41
C PRO A 22 -16.96 -24.75 7.13
N ASP A 23 -17.46 -23.57 6.75
CA ASP A 23 -17.24 -23.05 5.39
C ASP A 23 -16.10 -22.03 5.28
N LEU A 24 -15.43 -21.66 6.39
CA LEU A 24 -14.28 -20.75 6.33
C LEU A 24 -12.97 -21.46 5.94
N GLN A 25 -12.91 -22.79 6.06
CA GLN A 25 -11.75 -23.57 5.64
C GLN A 25 -11.58 -23.57 4.10
N ALA A 26 -12.69 -23.45 3.35
CA ALA A 26 -12.70 -23.43 1.89
C ALA A 26 -12.20 -22.09 1.29
N LEU A 27 -12.36 -20.98 2.02
CA LEU A 27 -11.84 -19.67 1.60
C LEU A 27 -10.32 -19.52 1.76
N LEU A 28 -9.70 -20.35 2.61
CA LEU A 28 -8.27 -20.33 2.90
C LEU A 28 -7.42 -21.14 1.90
N GLY A 29 -8.05 -21.79 0.91
CA GLY A 29 -7.40 -22.59 -0.12
C GLY A 29 -7.24 -21.91 -1.49
N HIS A 30 -7.39 -20.58 -1.60
CA HIS A 30 -7.36 -19.88 -2.89
C HIS A 30 -6.05 -19.09 -3.16
N PRO A 31 -5.59 -18.99 -4.42
CA PRO A 31 -4.22 -18.58 -4.76
C PRO A 31 -3.85 -17.10 -4.56
N VAL A 32 -4.75 -16.25 -4.06
CA VAL A 32 -4.52 -14.80 -3.90
C VAL A 32 -5.33 -14.27 -2.71
N LEU A 33 -4.98 -14.66 -1.49
CA LEU A 33 -5.54 -14.00 -0.31
C LEU A 33 -5.00 -12.54 -0.26
N PRO A 34 -5.84 -11.52 -0.02
CA PRO A 34 -5.35 -10.16 0.12
C PRO A 34 -4.30 -10.09 1.24
N PRO A 35 -3.33 -9.16 1.17
CA PRO A 35 -2.21 -9.11 2.10
C PRO A 35 -2.64 -8.98 3.57
N GLN A 36 -3.81 -8.39 3.83
CA GLN A 36 -4.42 -8.36 5.16
C GLN A 36 -4.82 -9.77 5.64
N GLY A 37 -5.36 -10.60 4.76
CA GLY A 37 -5.74 -11.98 5.09
C GLY A 37 -4.53 -12.86 5.41
N LEU A 38 -3.41 -12.71 4.70
CA LEU A 38 -2.17 -13.43 4.99
C LEU A 38 -1.61 -13.06 6.37
N MET A 39 -1.66 -11.78 6.73
CA MET A 39 -1.31 -11.30 8.06
C MET A 39 -2.17 -11.95 9.14
N PHE A 40 -3.50 -12.00 8.95
CA PHE A 40 -4.40 -12.62 9.92
C PHE A 40 -4.19 -14.13 10.05
N GLN A 41 -3.90 -14.82 8.94
CA GLN A 41 -3.59 -16.26 8.95
C GLN A 41 -2.30 -16.55 9.73
N CYS A 42 -1.25 -15.75 9.53
CA CYS A 42 0.00 -15.82 10.29
C CYS A 42 -0.25 -15.61 11.79
N SER A 43 -1.00 -14.56 12.14
CA SER A 43 -1.34 -14.24 13.54
C SER A 43 -2.16 -15.35 14.21
N ALA A 44 -3.05 -16.02 13.47
CA ALA A 44 -3.78 -17.18 13.98
C ALA A 44 -2.84 -18.35 14.32
N GLY A 45 -1.89 -18.67 13.43
CA GLY A 45 -0.86 -19.68 13.68
C GLY A 45 0.00 -19.37 14.92
N CYS A 46 0.29 -18.10 15.19
CA CYS A 46 0.97 -17.69 16.42
C CYS A 46 0.17 -18.04 17.69
N CYS A 47 -1.16 -18.01 17.65
CA CYS A 47 -2.02 -18.31 18.80
C CYS A 47 -2.09 -19.82 19.09
N GLU A 48 -1.95 -20.67 18.07
CA GLU A 48 -2.09 -22.14 18.15
C GLU A 48 -0.93 -22.81 18.90
N ASP A 49 0.24 -22.17 18.99
CA ASP A 49 1.39 -22.70 19.73
C ASP A 49 1.17 -22.66 21.25
N SER A 50 0.57 -23.73 21.77
CA SER A 50 0.22 -23.88 23.19
C SER A 50 1.42 -23.89 24.14
N ARG A 51 2.65 -24.03 23.63
CA ARG A 51 3.89 -24.02 24.42
C ARG A 51 4.52 -22.63 24.52
N ALA A 52 4.13 -21.71 23.62
CA ALA A 52 4.59 -20.33 23.64
C ALA A 52 3.93 -19.53 24.78
N SER A 53 4.74 -18.75 25.49
CA SER A 53 4.27 -17.77 26.46
C SER A 53 3.52 -16.63 25.76
N MET A 54 2.65 -15.94 26.50
CA MET A 54 1.90 -14.81 25.95
C MET A 54 2.79 -13.71 25.35
N GLN A 55 4.00 -13.52 25.89
CA GLN A 55 4.97 -12.55 25.35
C GLN A 55 5.53 -13.02 24.00
N GLN A 56 5.83 -14.31 23.86
CA GLN A 56 6.29 -14.90 22.59
C GLN A 56 5.21 -14.83 21.52
N VAL A 57 3.95 -15.12 21.87
CA VAL A 57 2.80 -14.99 20.97
C VAL A 57 2.63 -13.54 20.51
N HIS A 58 2.74 -12.58 21.42
CA HIS A 58 2.64 -11.16 21.06
C HIS A 58 3.71 -10.74 20.06
N GLN A 59 4.96 -11.13 20.30
CA GLN A 59 6.07 -10.82 19.40
C GLN A 59 5.96 -11.54 18.05
N CYS A 60 5.38 -12.74 18.00
CA CYS A 60 5.04 -13.44 16.76
C CYS A 60 4.01 -12.65 15.94
N ILE A 61 2.93 -12.19 16.58
CA ILE A 61 1.88 -11.39 15.92
C ILE A 61 2.43 -10.07 15.38
N GLU A 62 3.28 -9.38 16.14
CA GLU A 62 3.93 -8.16 15.64
C GLU A 62 4.72 -8.44 14.35
N ARG A 63 5.48 -9.54 14.30
CA ARG A 63 6.20 -9.95 13.09
C ARG A 63 5.26 -10.25 11.92
N CYS A 64 4.08 -10.82 12.16
CA CYS A 64 3.07 -11.04 11.11
C CYS A 64 2.52 -9.72 10.54
N HIS A 65 2.47 -8.65 11.32
CA HIS A 65 1.93 -7.35 10.90
C HIS A 65 2.96 -6.47 10.19
N MET A 66 4.26 -6.64 10.49
CA MET A 66 5.34 -5.82 9.94
C MET A 66 5.40 -5.79 8.40
N PRO A 67 5.30 -6.93 7.69
CA PRO A 67 5.35 -6.92 6.22
C PRO A 67 4.22 -6.09 5.59
N LEU A 68 3.00 -6.20 6.14
CA LEU A 68 1.86 -5.43 5.65
C LEU A 68 2.08 -3.92 5.85
N ALA A 69 2.56 -3.51 7.01
CA ALA A 69 2.86 -2.11 7.30
C ALA A 69 3.96 -1.55 6.39
N GLN A 70 5.03 -2.32 6.15
CA GLN A 70 6.13 -1.93 5.26
C GLN A 70 5.65 -1.81 3.80
N ALA A 71 4.86 -2.78 3.34
CA ALA A 71 4.26 -2.76 2.00
C ALA A 71 3.39 -1.52 1.81
N GLN A 72 2.53 -1.21 2.78
CA GLN A 72 1.66 -0.05 2.73
C GLN A 72 2.45 1.26 2.72
N ALA A 73 3.47 1.40 3.57
CA ALA A 73 4.33 2.59 3.61
C ALA A 73 5.07 2.80 2.28
N LEU A 74 5.60 1.72 1.67
CA LEU A 74 6.29 1.80 0.40
C LEU A 74 5.37 2.29 -0.72
N VAL A 75 4.19 1.67 -0.88
CA VAL A 75 3.25 2.03 -1.94
C VAL A 75 2.80 3.49 -1.79
N THR A 76 2.46 3.90 -0.57
CA THR A 76 2.09 5.29 -0.30
C THR A 76 3.22 6.26 -0.66
N SER A 77 4.46 5.97 -0.23
CA SER A 77 5.60 6.85 -0.50
C SER A 77 5.92 6.98 -1.99
N GLU A 78 5.84 5.89 -2.76
CA GLU A 78 6.08 5.96 -4.20
C GLU A 78 4.97 6.72 -4.94
N LEU A 79 3.71 6.55 -4.53
CA LEU A 79 2.59 7.32 -5.09
C LEU A 79 2.68 8.80 -4.75
N GLU A 80 3.09 9.17 -3.54
CA GLU A 80 3.33 10.55 -3.14
C GLU A 80 4.44 11.20 -3.97
N LYS A 81 5.55 10.50 -4.17
CA LYS A 81 6.65 10.99 -5.03
C LYS A 81 6.20 11.20 -6.48
N PHE A 82 5.36 10.31 -6.99
CA PHE A 82 4.80 10.46 -8.34
C PHE A 82 3.88 11.69 -8.44
N GLN A 83 2.97 11.85 -7.47
CA GLN A 83 2.07 12.99 -7.39
C GLN A 83 2.82 14.31 -7.27
N ASP A 84 3.86 14.38 -6.42
CA ASP A 84 4.71 15.57 -6.28
C ASP A 84 5.40 15.95 -7.59
N ARG A 85 5.95 14.97 -8.32
CA ARG A 85 6.58 15.21 -9.63
C ARG A 85 5.59 15.73 -10.67
N LEU A 86 4.38 15.19 -10.69
CA LEU A 86 3.31 15.64 -11.58
C LEU A 86 2.87 17.06 -11.24
N ALA A 87 2.62 17.34 -9.95
CA ALA A 87 2.22 18.66 -9.48
C ALA A 87 3.26 19.74 -9.82
N ARG A 88 4.55 19.48 -9.54
CA ARG A 88 5.65 20.40 -9.88
C ARG A 88 5.79 20.62 -11.38
N CYS A 89 5.55 19.59 -12.19
CA CYS A 89 5.61 19.69 -13.64
C CYS A 89 4.46 20.57 -14.19
N THR A 90 3.23 20.40 -13.69
CA THR A 90 2.11 21.29 -14.02
C THR A 90 2.38 22.73 -13.56
N MET A 91 2.94 22.92 -12.36
CA MET A 91 3.29 24.26 -11.87
C MET A 91 4.32 24.94 -12.79
N HIS A 92 5.37 24.22 -13.20
CA HIS A 92 6.36 24.72 -14.14
C HIS A 92 5.76 25.09 -15.51
N CYS A 93 4.76 24.36 -16.00
CA CYS A 93 4.02 24.76 -17.21
C CYS A 93 3.24 26.07 -17.01
N ASN A 94 2.63 26.27 -15.83
CA ASN A 94 1.94 27.51 -15.50
C ASN A 94 2.90 28.69 -15.38
N ASP A 95 4.06 28.49 -14.75
CA ASP A 95 5.09 29.54 -14.63
C ASP A 95 5.59 29.97 -16.02
N LYS A 96 5.89 29.01 -16.89
CA LYS A 96 6.24 29.30 -18.30
C LYS A 96 5.16 30.06 -19.05
N ALA A 97 3.89 29.76 -18.80
CA ALA A 97 2.78 30.46 -19.42
C ALA A 97 2.70 31.92 -18.91
N LYS A 98 2.87 32.15 -17.61
CA LYS A 98 2.94 33.50 -17.04
C LYS A 98 4.10 34.30 -17.60
N ASP A 99 5.30 33.73 -17.61
CA ASP A 99 6.49 34.39 -18.16
C ASP A 99 6.29 34.77 -19.64
N ALA A 100 5.59 33.93 -20.42
CA ALA A 100 5.28 34.21 -21.80
C ALA A 100 4.29 35.37 -21.96
N ILE A 101 3.27 35.48 -21.09
CA ILE A 101 2.35 36.63 -21.06
C ILE A 101 3.09 37.91 -20.68
N ASP A 102 3.93 37.86 -19.65
CA ASP A 102 4.71 39.01 -19.17
C ASP A 102 5.72 39.51 -20.22
N ALA A 103 6.23 38.60 -21.06
CA ALA A 103 7.06 38.92 -22.23
C ALA A 103 6.27 39.52 -23.42
N GLY A 104 4.94 39.66 -23.31
CA GLY A 104 4.08 40.26 -24.33
C GLY A 104 3.60 39.30 -25.42
N ASN A 105 3.70 37.98 -25.22
CA ASN A 105 3.15 37.02 -26.17
C ASN A 105 1.61 37.07 -26.18
N LYS A 106 1.02 36.71 -27.33
CA LYS A 106 -0.44 36.70 -27.49
C LYS A 106 -1.05 35.59 -26.62
N GLU A 107 -2.14 35.91 -25.92
CA GLU A 107 -2.84 34.99 -25.02
C GLU A 107 -3.19 33.64 -25.69
N LEU A 108 -3.71 33.68 -26.93
CA LEU A 108 -4.05 32.46 -27.68
C LEU A 108 -2.83 31.55 -27.90
N GLN A 109 -1.66 32.14 -28.18
CA GLN A 109 -0.42 31.39 -28.38
C GLN A 109 0.06 30.79 -27.05
N VAL A 110 0.01 31.56 -25.96
CA VAL A 110 0.39 31.07 -24.63
C VAL A 110 -0.52 29.92 -24.20
N LYS A 111 -1.82 30.01 -24.44
CA LYS A 111 -2.77 28.94 -24.14
C LYS A 111 -2.39 27.63 -24.86
N GLN A 112 -2.10 27.69 -26.15
CA GLN A 112 -1.66 26.53 -26.92
C GLN A 112 -0.34 25.94 -26.40
N GLN A 113 0.60 26.80 -25.97
CA GLN A 113 1.86 26.38 -25.36
C GLN A 113 1.64 25.70 -24.01
N LEU A 114 0.74 26.24 -23.18
CA LEU A 114 0.37 25.66 -21.90
C LEU A 114 -0.25 24.27 -22.08
N ASP A 115 -1.24 24.15 -22.96
CA ASP A 115 -1.88 22.87 -23.28
C ASP A 115 -0.84 21.84 -23.74
N SER A 116 0.03 22.22 -24.67
CA SER A 116 1.11 21.36 -25.16
C SER A 116 2.11 20.96 -24.07
N CYS A 117 2.40 21.87 -23.13
CA CYS A 117 3.29 21.60 -22.00
C CYS A 117 2.66 20.59 -21.03
N VAL A 118 1.38 20.77 -20.70
CA VAL A 118 0.64 19.88 -19.80
C VAL A 118 0.47 18.50 -20.44
N THR A 119 0.18 18.40 -21.74
CA THR A 119 0.14 17.10 -22.43
C THR A 119 1.46 16.37 -22.34
N LYS A 120 2.59 17.04 -22.63
CA LYS A 120 3.92 16.44 -22.48
C LYS A 120 4.22 16.02 -21.05
N CYS A 121 3.82 16.84 -20.07
CA CYS A 121 3.97 16.54 -18.66
C CYS A 121 3.29 15.21 -18.28
N VAL A 122 2.08 15.00 -18.77
CA VAL A 122 1.31 13.77 -18.55
C VAL A 122 1.95 12.60 -19.28
N ASP A 123 2.35 12.76 -20.55
CA ASP A 123 2.99 11.70 -21.33
C ASP A 123 4.30 11.22 -20.68
N ASP A 124 5.17 12.15 -20.29
CA ASP A 124 6.44 11.85 -19.62
C ASP A 124 6.22 11.09 -18.31
N HIS A 125 5.20 11.50 -17.53
CA HIS A 125 4.87 10.83 -16.28
C HIS A 125 4.13 9.50 -16.48
N MET A 126 3.35 9.34 -17.55
CA MET A 126 2.75 8.06 -17.89
C MET A 126 3.83 6.99 -18.17
N HIS A 127 4.93 7.38 -18.82
CA HIS A 127 6.07 6.49 -19.05
C HIS A 127 6.84 6.11 -17.76
N LEU A 128 6.69 6.88 -16.69
CA LEU A 128 7.28 6.59 -15.38
C LEU A 128 6.47 5.54 -14.58
N ILE A 129 5.17 5.42 -14.83
CA ILE A 129 4.27 4.49 -14.10
C ILE A 129 4.79 3.04 -14.17
N PRO A 130 5.09 2.44 -15.34
CA PRO A 130 5.55 1.05 -15.40
C PRO A 130 6.85 0.83 -14.61
N THR A 131 7.77 1.78 -14.64
CA THR A 131 9.04 1.72 -13.92
C THR A 131 8.82 1.76 -12.41
N MET A 132 7.95 2.66 -11.93
CA MET A 132 7.58 2.78 -10.53
C MET A 132 6.86 1.51 -10.04
N THR A 133 5.88 1.02 -10.79
CA THR A 133 5.15 -0.22 -10.47
C THR A 133 6.08 -1.44 -10.41
N LYS A 134 7.04 -1.54 -11.33
CA LYS A 134 8.05 -2.62 -11.31
C LYS A 134 8.89 -2.58 -10.03
N LYS A 135 9.42 -1.41 -9.66
CA LYS A 135 10.19 -1.23 -8.42
C LYS A 135 9.37 -1.57 -7.17
N MET A 136 8.12 -1.11 -7.11
CA MET A 136 7.22 -1.46 -6.00
C MET A 136 7.02 -2.98 -5.93
N LYS A 137 6.73 -3.65 -7.04
CA LYS A 137 6.54 -5.10 -7.08
C LYS A 137 7.78 -5.86 -6.60
N GLU A 138 8.97 -5.46 -7.05
CA GLU A 138 10.23 -6.07 -6.64
C GLU A 138 10.48 -5.93 -5.14
N SER A 139 10.30 -4.72 -4.60
CA SER A 139 10.42 -4.46 -3.16
C SER A 139 9.34 -5.21 -2.36
N LEU A 140 8.10 -5.25 -2.82
CA LEU A 140 7.02 -6.01 -2.17
C LEU A 140 7.30 -7.52 -2.16
N SER A 141 7.94 -8.06 -3.20
CA SER A 141 8.33 -9.47 -3.25
C SER A 141 9.43 -9.83 -2.24
N SER A 142 10.14 -8.84 -1.70
CA SER A 142 11.09 -9.02 -0.59
C SER A 142 10.47 -8.86 0.80
N ILE A 143 9.28 -8.25 0.89
CA ILE A 143 8.57 -7.99 2.14
C ILE A 143 7.69 -9.21 2.47
N GLY A 144 8.18 -10.10 3.35
CA GLY A 144 7.46 -11.32 3.74
C GLY A 144 8.18 -12.64 3.44
N LYS A 145 9.46 -12.60 3.05
CA LYS A 145 10.41 -13.70 3.28
C LYS A 145 10.92 -13.64 4.71
#